data_AF-A0A963VMV7-F1
#
_entry.id   AF-A0A963VMV7-F1
#
_cell.length_a   1.000
_cell.length_b   1.000
_cell.length_c   1.000
_cell.angle_alpha   90.00
_cell.angle_beta   90.00
_cell.angle_gamma   90.00
#
_symmetry.space_group_name_H-M   'P 1'
#
loop_
_entity.id
_entity.type
_entity.pdbx_description
1 polymer ?
#
loop_
_entity_poly.entity_id
_entity_poly.type
_entity_poly.pdbx_seq_one_letter_code
_entity_poly.pdbx_strand_id
1 'polypeptide(L)'
;IEETVSDGRTMGEWDVFQLQVEHLKLGSAIDAALLERGQGESMARLLLRYGIFASRYDNVRDGLSQRLIGELPSYQALLAELGQFTAVADRFFGSADELPAFDEAGLLALHAELDRVSAPIQQVLLGSHHARHRINVRYLDAVRTQVKTAWAMCLALLLVASAFAVLAVRQMRLAVQRNDELERLHAEVSHRAAHDALTGLINRDEFERVLNQTLVSAPDKRQRHAVLFIDLDRF
;
A
#
# COMPACT_ATOMS: atom_id res chain seq x y z
N ILE A 1 2.22 -1.21 13.83
CA ILE A 1 1.04 -1.50 14.69
C ILE A 1 0.05 -2.40 13.94
N GLU A 2 -0.26 -2.17 12.67
CA GLU A 2 -1.11 -3.09 11.87
C GLU A 2 -0.49 -4.47 11.63
N GLU A 3 0.81 -4.53 11.34
CA GLU A 3 1.52 -5.79 11.08
C GLU A 3 1.54 -6.70 12.32
N THR A 4 1.78 -6.13 13.51
CA THR A 4 1.77 -6.83 14.80
C THR A 4 0.38 -7.34 15.21
N VAL A 5 -0.70 -6.69 14.77
CA VAL A 5 -2.08 -7.13 15.05
C VAL A 5 -2.51 -8.24 14.09
N SER A 6 -2.05 -8.20 12.84
CA SER A 6 -2.24 -9.29 11.88
C SER A 6 -1.51 -10.55 12.35
N ASP A 7 -0.24 -10.40 12.75
CA ASP A 7 0.61 -11.49 13.24
C ASP A 7 0.04 -12.12 14.52
N GLY A 8 -0.40 -11.29 15.47
CA GLY A 8 -1.07 -11.75 16.68
C GLY A 8 -2.38 -12.51 16.42
N ARG A 9 -3.16 -12.14 15.40
CA ARG A 9 -4.41 -12.83 15.03
C ARG A 9 -4.17 -14.17 14.35
N THR A 10 -3.18 -14.27 13.47
CA THR A 10 -2.75 -15.58 12.93
C THR A 10 -2.24 -16.51 14.03
N MET A 11 -1.57 -15.95 15.02
CA MET A 11 -1.05 -16.69 16.17
C MET A 11 -2.17 -17.17 17.11
N GLY A 12 -3.24 -16.37 17.30
CA GLY A 12 -4.41 -16.80 18.08
C GLY A 12 -5.28 -17.88 17.39
N GLU A 13 -5.33 -17.90 16.06
CA GLU A 13 -5.93 -19.01 15.29
C GLU A 13 -5.08 -20.29 15.39
N TRP A 14 -3.76 -20.13 15.42
CA TRP A 14 -2.81 -21.23 15.56
C TRP A 14 -2.97 -21.99 16.87
N ASP A 15 -3.19 -21.30 17.99
CA ASP A 15 -3.38 -21.94 19.30
C ASP A 15 -4.63 -22.84 19.31
N VAL A 16 -5.75 -22.38 18.72
CA VAL A 16 -6.99 -23.17 18.60
C VAL A 16 -6.82 -24.34 17.62
N PHE A 17 -6.07 -24.14 16.53
CA PHE A 17 -5.74 -25.22 15.59
C PHE A 17 -4.86 -26.30 16.24
N GLN A 18 -3.85 -25.90 17.01
CA GLN A 18 -3.01 -26.83 17.77
C GLN A 18 -3.85 -27.62 18.79
N LEU A 19 -4.82 -26.97 19.45
CA LEU A 19 -5.76 -27.66 20.33
C LEU A 19 -6.58 -28.71 19.58
N GLN A 20 -7.07 -28.42 18.37
CA GLN A 20 -7.79 -29.39 17.53
C GLN A 20 -6.94 -30.63 17.21
N VAL A 21 -5.65 -30.43 16.91
CA VAL A 21 -4.74 -31.55 16.61
C VAL A 21 -4.53 -32.42 17.85
N GLU A 22 -4.30 -31.81 19.02
CA GLU A 22 -4.12 -32.57 20.26
C GLU A 22 -5.42 -33.24 20.75
N HIS A 23 -6.58 -32.62 20.52
CA HIS A 23 -7.90 -33.22 20.72
C HIS A 23 -8.04 -34.57 19.99
N LEU A 24 -7.73 -34.59 18.69
CA LEU A 24 -7.80 -35.82 17.88
C LEU A 24 -6.79 -36.88 18.34
N LYS A 25 -5.57 -36.47 18.71
CA LYS A 25 -4.54 -37.38 19.23
C LYS A 25 -4.93 -37.96 20.58
N LEU A 26 -5.60 -37.18 21.43
CA LEU A 26 -6.08 -37.64 22.72
C LEU A 26 -7.21 -38.67 22.55
N GLY A 27 -8.17 -38.42 21.65
CA GLY A 27 -9.21 -39.39 21.30
C GLY A 27 -8.61 -40.72 20.82
N SER A 28 -7.66 -40.67 19.89
CA SER A 28 -6.96 -41.85 19.41
C SER A 28 -6.17 -42.59 20.50
N ALA A 29 -5.64 -41.88 21.50
CA ALA A 29 -4.96 -42.49 22.64
C ALA A 29 -5.96 -43.20 23.59
N ILE A 30 -7.16 -42.66 23.77
CA ILE A 30 -8.24 -43.30 24.51
C ILE A 30 -8.69 -44.58 23.79
N ASP A 31 -8.85 -44.53 22.46
CA ASP A 31 -9.22 -45.70 21.66
C ASP A 31 -8.18 -46.82 21.77
N ALA A 32 -6.89 -46.48 21.66
CA ALA A 32 -5.80 -47.43 21.82
C ALA A 32 -5.78 -48.05 23.23
N ALA A 33 -6.02 -47.24 24.25
CA ALA A 33 -6.15 -47.69 25.64
C ALA A 33 -7.30 -48.69 25.85
N LEU A 34 -8.46 -48.43 25.26
CA LEU A 34 -9.63 -49.31 25.31
C LEU A 34 -9.36 -50.63 24.56
N LEU A 35 -8.79 -50.56 23.37
CA LEU A 35 -8.46 -51.72 22.53
C LEU A 35 -7.40 -52.63 23.19
N GLU A 36 -6.35 -52.03 23.74
CA GLU A 36 -5.25 -52.75 24.40
C GLU A 36 -5.58 -53.13 25.86
N ARG A 37 -6.76 -52.74 26.37
CA ARG A 37 -7.20 -52.94 27.77
C ARG A 37 -6.17 -52.48 28.81
N GLY A 38 -5.55 -51.34 28.54
CA GLY A 38 -4.50 -50.77 29.40
C GLY A 38 -3.20 -51.57 29.45
N GLN A 39 -3.01 -52.57 28.58
CA GLN A 39 -1.76 -53.33 28.49
C GLN A 39 -0.64 -52.49 27.85
N GLY A 40 0.61 -52.90 28.10
CA GLY A 40 1.79 -52.25 27.56
C GLY A 40 1.93 -50.80 28.05
N GLU A 41 2.19 -49.88 27.12
CA GLU A 41 2.40 -48.45 27.41
C GLU A 41 1.16 -47.59 27.10
N SER A 42 0.00 -48.20 26.84
CA SER A 42 -1.21 -47.46 26.42
C SER A 42 -1.67 -46.43 27.46
N MET A 43 -1.71 -46.80 28.74
CA MET A 43 -2.06 -45.90 29.85
C MET A 43 -1.04 -44.78 30.04
N ALA A 44 0.26 -45.08 29.91
CA ALA A 44 1.32 -44.07 30.01
C ALA A 44 1.27 -43.08 28.85
N ARG A 45 1.01 -43.57 27.63
CA ARG A 45 0.82 -42.73 26.45
C ARG A 45 -0.42 -41.85 26.57
N LEU A 46 -1.52 -42.40 27.10
CA LEU A 46 -2.75 -41.67 27.33
C LEU A 46 -2.55 -40.54 28.36
N LEU A 47 -1.92 -40.83 29.49
CA LEU A 47 -1.60 -39.83 30.51
C LEU A 47 -0.72 -38.71 29.95
N LEU A 48 0.33 -39.05 29.17
CA LEU A 48 1.17 -38.07 28.50
C LEU A 48 0.37 -37.18 27.53
N ARG A 49 -0.50 -37.78 26.72
CA ARG A 49 -1.35 -37.04 25.77
C ARG A 49 -2.32 -36.11 26.49
N TYR A 50 -2.89 -36.55 27.62
CA TYR A 50 -3.72 -35.69 28.45
C TYR A 50 -2.94 -34.49 28.99
N GLY A 51 -1.73 -34.71 29.53
CA GLY A 51 -0.88 -33.61 30.01
C GLY A 51 -0.53 -32.57 28.93
N ILE A 52 -0.26 -33.04 27.70
CA ILE A 52 -0.02 -32.14 26.55
C ILE A 52 -1.30 -31.36 26.21
N PHE A 53 -2.46 -32.05 26.17
CA PHE A 53 -3.74 -31.43 25.90
C PHE A 53 -4.09 -30.36 26.94
N ALA A 54 -3.92 -30.66 28.24
CA ALA A 54 -4.17 -29.72 29.33
C ALA A 54 -3.30 -28.46 29.19
N SER A 55 -2.01 -28.62 28.86
CA SER A 55 -1.12 -27.49 28.58
C SER A 55 -1.57 -26.65 27.37
N ARG A 56 -2.10 -27.29 26.31
CA ARG A 56 -2.67 -26.56 25.16
C ARG A 56 -3.98 -25.84 25.51
N TYR A 57 -4.80 -26.43 26.37
CA TYR A 57 -5.99 -25.78 26.89
C TYR A 57 -5.65 -24.52 27.70
N ASP A 58 -4.65 -24.58 28.59
CA ASP A 58 -4.20 -23.41 29.35
C ASP A 58 -3.71 -22.28 28.42
N ASN A 59 -2.96 -22.63 27.36
CA ASN A 59 -2.54 -21.66 26.37
C ASN A 59 -3.73 -21.00 25.64
N VAL A 60 -4.77 -21.77 25.35
CA VAL A 60 -5.98 -21.21 24.74
C VAL A 60 -6.69 -20.31 25.76
N ARG A 61 -6.93 -20.78 27.00
CA ARG A 61 -7.65 -20.07 28.06
C ARG A 61 -6.98 -18.75 28.47
N ASP A 62 -5.66 -18.76 28.66
CA ASP A 62 -4.91 -17.64 29.27
C ASP A 62 -4.01 -16.88 28.26
N GLY A 63 -3.87 -17.42 27.05
CA GLY A 63 -2.96 -16.91 26.03
C GLY A 63 -3.56 -15.87 25.10
N LEU A 64 -3.04 -15.85 23.87
CA LEU A 64 -3.31 -14.79 22.91
C LEU A 64 -4.72 -14.88 22.30
N SER A 65 -5.24 -16.10 22.12
CA SER A 65 -6.60 -16.34 21.64
C SER A 65 -7.64 -15.68 22.55
N GLN A 66 -7.51 -15.81 23.88
CA GLN A 66 -8.41 -15.16 24.83
C GLN A 66 -8.45 -13.63 24.67
N ARG A 67 -7.30 -12.99 24.43
CA ARG A 67 -7.24 -11.53 24.26
C ARG A 67 -7.85 -11.04 22.95
N LEU A 68 -7.81 -11.87 21.91
CA LEU A 68 -8.22 -11.47 20.56
C LEU A 68 -9.65 -11.88 20.22
N ILE A 69 -10.09 -13.04 20.72
CA ILE A 69 -11.37 -13.65 20.39
C ILE A 69 -12.19 -14.10 21.62
N GLY A 70 -11.73 -13.80 22.84
CA GLY A 70 -12.40 -14.19 24.10
C GLY A 70 -13.82 -13.67 24.29
N GLU A 71 -14.17 -12.56 23.63
CA GLU A 71 -15.53 -12.00 23.66
C GLU A 71 -16.51 -12.72 22.73
N LEU A 72 -16.03 -13.60 21.83
CA LEU A 72 -16.91 -14.33 20.93
C LEU A 72 -17.72 -15.39 21.70
N PRO A 73 -19.06 -15.44 21.55
CA PRO A 73 -19.88 -16.45 22.22
C PRO A 73 -19.46 -17.89 21.92
N SER A 74 -19.00 -18.16 20.69
CA SER A 74 -18.48 -19.47 20.29
C SER A 74 -17.20 -19.84 21.02
N TYR A 75 -16.36 -18.86 21.34
CA TYR A 75 -15.12 -19.07 22.06
C TYR A 75 -15.38 -19.33 23.55
N GLN A 76 -16.33 -18.62 24.16
CA GLN A 76 -16.76 -18.88 25.53
C GLN A 76 -17.42 -20.26 25.67
N ALA A 77 -18.24 -20.67 24.70
CA ALA A 77 -18.81 -22.02 24.66
C ALA A 77 -17.71 -23.09 24.58
N LEU A 78 -16.68 -22.88 23.75
CA LEU A 78 -15.53 -23.77 23.68
C LEU A 78 -14.80 -23.90 25.03
N LEU A 79 -14.51 -22.78 25.71
CA LEU A 79 -13.86 -22.82 27.02
C LEU A 79 -14.69 -23.54 28.09
N ALA A 80 -16.02 -23.42 28.03
CA ALA A 80 -16.93 -24.10 28.96
C ALA A 80 -16.91 -25.62 28.76
N GLU A 81 -16.98 -26.10 27.51
CA GLU A 81 -16.92 -27.53 27.19
C GLU A 81 -15.55 -28.12 27.53
N LEU A 82 -14.45 -27.41 27.21
CA LEU A 82 -13.09 -27.81 27.60
C LEU A 82 -12.92 -27.86 29.12
N GLY A 83 -13.53 -26.92 29.85
CA GLY A 83 -13.54 -26.92 31.32
C GLY A 83 -14.28 -28.13 31.91
N GLN A 84 -15.40 -28.55 31.30
CA GLN A 84 -16.12 -29.75 31.72
C GLN A 84 -15.32 -31.02 31.44
N PHE A 85 -14.74 -31.12 30.24
CA PHE A 85 -13.88 -32.25 29.86
C PHE A 85 -12.68 -32.38 30.81
N THR A 86 -11.94 -31.30 31.05
CA THR A 86 -10.76 -31.31 31.95
C THR A 86 -11.14 -31.68 33.38
N ALA A 87 -12.27 -31.20 33.90
CA ALA A 87 -12.75 -31.62 35.23
C ALA A 87 -13.07 -33.13 35.32
N VAL A 88 -13.54 -33.76 34.25
CA VAL A 88 -13.76 -35.22 34.18
C VAL A 88 -12.42 -35.95 34.07
N ALA A 89 -11.53 -35.45 33.22
CA ALA A 89 -10.21 -36.02 33.00
C ALA A 89 -9.32 -35.95 34.24
N ASP A 90 -9.28 -34.82 34.96
CA ASP A 90 -8.52 -34.66 36.20
C ASP A 90 -8.99 -35.64 37.29
N ARG A 91 -10.29 -35.96 37.34
CA ARG A 91 -10.81 -36.98 38.25
C ARG A 91 -10.40 -38.39 37.86
N PHE A 92 -10.27 -38.66 36.55
CA PHE A 92 -9.86 -39.97 36.04
C PHE A 92 -8.35 -40.20 36.21
N PHE A 93 -7.53 -39.23 35.83
CA PHE A 93 -6.07 -39.32 35.90
C PHE A 93 -5.51 -39.05 37.31
N GLY A 94 -6.25 -38.37 38.17
CA GLY A 94 -5.80 -38.06 39.53
C GLY A 94 -4.58 -37.14 39.55
N SER A 95 -3.65 -37.36 40.48
CA SER A 95 -2.38 -36.62 40.53
C SER A 95 -1.40 -37.15 39.48
N ALA A 96 -0.68 -36.25 38.80
CA ALA A 96 0.26 -36.55 37.70
C ALA A 96 1.40 -37.53 38.02
N ASP A 97 1.59 -37.89 39.31
CA ASP A 97 2.67 -38.75 39.78
C ASP A 97 2.33 -40.25 39.77
N GLU A 98 1.05 -40.63 39.63
CA GLU A 98 0.62 -42.03 39.63
C GLU A 98 -0.06 -42.41 38.30
N LEU A 99 0.31 -43.58 37.76
CA LEU A 99 -0.32 -44.10 36.56
C LEU A 99 -1.71 -44.67 36.94
N PRO A 100 -2.81 -44.16 36.36
CA PRO A 100 -4.14 -44.65 36.71
C PRO A 100 -4.31 -46.11 36.30
N ALA A 101 -5.06 -46.85 37.10
CA ALA A 101 -5.49 -48.19 36.73
C ALA A 101 -6.43 -48.14 35.52
N PHE A 102 -6.40 -49.18 34.69
CA PHE A 102 -7.33 -49.29 33.58
C PHE A 102 -8.77 -49.42 34.10
N ASP A 103 -9.60 -48.44 33.76
CA ASP A 103 -11.04 -48.44 33.99
C ASP A 103 -11.77 -48.16 32.66
N GLU A 104 -12.38 -49.21 32.11
CA GLU A 104 -13.09 -49.14 30.83
C GLU A 104 -14.28 -48.18 30.89
N ALA A 105 -15.01 -48.15 32.00
CA ALA A 105 -16.18 -47.27 32.15
C ALA A 105 -15.76 -45.80 32.23
N GLY A 106 -14.69 -45.50 32.97
CA GLY A 106 -14.09 -44.17 33.05
C GLY A 106 -13.54 -43.69 31.71
N LEU A 107 -12.86 -44.56 30.95
CA LEU A 107 -12.34 -44.21 29.62
C LEU A 107 -13.45 -43.96 28.59
N LEU A 108 -14.53 -44.73 28.62
CA LEU A 108 -15.70 -44.49 27.76
C LEU A 108 -16.40 -43.18 28.10
N ALA A 109 -16.53 -42.85 29.40
CA ALA A 109 -17.06 -41.57 29.84
C ALA A 109 -16.17 -40.40 29.40
N LEU A 110 -14.85 -40.57 29.54
CA LEU A 110 -13.86 -39.58 29.10
C LEU A 110 -13.92 -39.35 27.58
N HIS A 111 -14.05 -40.42 26.79
CA HIS A 111 -14.19 -40.33 25.34
C HIS A 111 -15.47 -39.57 24.94
N ALA A 112 -16.60 -39.89 25.58
CA ALA A 112 -17.87 -39.23 25.30
C ALA A 112 -17.86 -37.73 25.63
N GLU A 113 -17.17 -37.33 26.72
CA GLU A 113 -16.98 -35.91 27.04
C GLU A 113 -15.99 -35.23 26.09
N LEU A 114 -14.95 -35.93 25.64
CA LEU A 114 -14.05 -35.42 24.61
C LEU A 114 -14.84 -35.13 23.33
N ASP A 115 -15.68 -36.06 22.85
CA ASP A 115 -16.46 -35.88 21.63
C ASP A 115 -17.30 -34.59 21.59
N ARG A 116 -17.81 -34.13 22.75
CA ARG A 116 -18.58 -32.88 22.87
C ARG A 116 -17.77 -31.65 22.52
N VAL A 117 -16.45 -31.68 22.69
CA VAL A 117 -15.53 -30.56 22.40
C VAL A 117 -15.32 -30.36 20.89
N SER A 118 -15.55 -31.40 20.07
CA SER A 118 -15.27 -31.37 18.63
C SER A 118 -16.04 -30.28 17.87
N ALA A 119 -17.35 -30.16 18.11
CA ALA A 119 -18.18 -29.17 17.42
C ALA A 119 -17.87 -27.71 17.82
N PRO A 120 -17.71 -27.37 19.12
CA PRO A 120 -17.22 -26.06 19.55
C PRO A 120 -15.88 -25.66 18.92
N ILE A 121 -14.90 -26.58 18.85
CA ILE A 121 -13.59 -26.30 18.20
C ILE A 121 -13.81 -25.88 16.74
N GLN A 122 -14.62 -26.63 15.98
CA GLN A 122 -14.91 -26.33 14.58
C GLN A 122 -15.65 -25.00 14.42
N GLN A 123 -16.60 -24.67 15.30
CA GLN A 123 -17.33 -23.41 15.25
C GLN A 123 -16.41 -22.20 15.46
N VAL A 124 -15.43 -22.29 16.38
CA VAL A 124 -14.44 -21.23 16.58
C VAL A 124 -13.53 -21.09 15.35
N LEU A 125 -13.04 -22.19 14.80
CA LEU A 125 -12.18 -22.17 13.61
C LEU A 125 -12.91 -21.60 12.37
N LEU A 126 -14.13 -22.07 12.08
CA LEU A 126 -14.95 -21.56 10.99
C LEU A 126 -15.37 -20.10 11.21
N GLY A 127 -15.71 -19.74 12.45
CA GLY A 127 -16.04 -18.38 12.84
C GLY A 127 -14.87 -17.41 12.64
N SER A 128 -13.64 -17.84 12.93
CA SER A 128 -12.44 -17.04 12.70
C SER A 128 -12.20 -16.77 11.21
N HIS A 129 -12.38 -17.79 10.36
CA HIS A 129 -12.30 -17.62 8.91
C HIS A 129 -13.32 -16.62 8.35
N HIS A 130 -14.55 -16.60 8.85
CA HIS A 130 -15.56 -15.61 8.44
C HIS A 130 -15.33 -14.22 9.03
N ALA A 131 -14.79 -14.11 10.24
CA ALA A 131 -14.32 -12.84 10.79
C ALA A 131 -13.20 -12.23 9.94
N ARG A 132 -12.29 -13.07 9.41
CA ARG A 132 -11.23 -12.67 8.47
C ARG A 132 -11.79 -11.99 7.22
N HIS A 133 -12.89 -12.52 6.69
CA HIS A 133 -13.53 -11.95 5.51
C HIS A 133 -14.19 -10.59 5.79
N ARG A 134 -14.80 -10.42 6.98
CA ARG A 134 -15.39 -9.12 7.39
C ARG A 134 -14.33 -8.03 7.58
N ILE A 135 -13.13 -8.38 8.05
CA ILE A 135 -12.02 -7.43 8.20
C ILE A 135 -11.42 -7.07 6.83
N ASN A 136 -11.24 -8.06 5.94
CA ASN A 136 -10.71 -7.82 4.60
C ASN A 136 -11.65 -6.95 3.75
N VAL A 137 -12.97 -7.10 3.89
CA VAL A 137 -13.94 -6.24 3.22
C VAL A 137 -13.82 -4.77 3.68
N ARG A 138 -13.60 -4.51 4.98
CA ARG A 138 -13.35 -3.15 5.48
C ARG A 138 -12.05 -2.55 4.94
N TYR A 139 -11.00 -3.35 4.81
CA TYR A 139 -9.74 -2.92 4.20
C TYR A 139 -9.94 -2.54 2.72
N LEU A 140 -10.68 -3.36 1.97
CA LEU A 140 -11.00 -3.09 0.57
C LEU A 140 -11.84 -1.82 0.39
N ASP A 141 -12.77 -1.52 1.31
CA ASP A 141 -13.57 -0.29 1.23
C ASP A 141 -12.77 0.97 1.61
N ALA A 142 -11.84 0.87 2.56
CA ALA A 142 -10.89 1.95 2.86
C ALA A 142 -9.98 2.22 1.66
N VAL A 143 -9.43 1.17 1.05
CA VAL A 143 -8.58 1.27 -0.15
C VAL A 143 -9.36 1.87 -1.33
N ARG A 144 -10.61 1.45 -1.57
CA ARG A 144 -11.45 2.03 -2.64
C ARG A 144 -11.67 3.53 -2.45
N THR A 145 -11.85 3.98 -1.21
CA THR A 145 -12.05 5.40 -0.91
C THR A 145 -10.76 6.19 -1.14
N GLN A 146 -9.61 5.65 -0.69
CA GLN A 146 -8.30 6.24 -0.92
C GLN A 146 -7.92 6.31 -2.41
N VAL A 147 -8.24 5.26 -3.16
CA VAL A 147 -8.05 5.22 -4.61
C VAL A 147 -8.87 6.33 -5.27
N LYS A 148 -10.14 6.51 -4.91
CA LYS A 148 -10.96 7.62 -5.45
C LYS A 148 -10.35 9.00 -5.17
N THR A 149 -9.86 9.24 -3.95
CA THR A 149 -9.20 10.52 -3.63
C THR A 149 -7.91 10.72 -4.44
N ALA A 150 -7.12 9.67 -4.64
CA ALA A 150 -5.89 9.73 -5.42
C ALA A 150 -6.19 10.03 -6.90
N TRP A 151 -7.17 9.35 -7.52
CA TRP A 151 -7.60 9.65 -8.89
C TRP A 151 -8.10 11.09 -9.02
N ALA A 152 -8.86 11.59 -8.05
CA ALA A 152 -9.34 12.97 -8.05
C ALA A 152 -8.20 14.00 -7.98
N MET A 153 -7.20 13.77 -7.13
CA MET A 153 -6.00 14.62 -7.03
C MET A 153 -5.18 14.60 -8.32
N CYS A 154 -4.94 13.44 -8.90
CA CYS A 154 -4.22 13.30 -10.18
C CYS A 154 -4.94 14.03 -11.32
N LEU A 155 -6.27 13.88 -11.41
CA LEU A 155 -7.07 14.57 -12.41
C LEU A 155 -7.02 16.09 -12.23
N ALA A 156 -7.13 16.58 -10.99
CA ALA A 156 -7.03 18.01 -10.69
C ALA A 156 -5.65 18.58 -11.06
N LEU A 157 -4.56 17.87 -10.73
CA LEU A 157 -3.19 18.27 -11.09
C LEU A 157 -2.99 18.31 -12.61
N LEU A 158 -3.54 17.35 -13.34
CA LEU A 158 -3.47 17.30 -14.80
C LEU A 158 -4.24 18.46 -15.44
N LEU A 159 -5.40 18.83 -14.90
CA LEU A 159 -6.16 19.99 -15.36
C LEU A 159 -5.40 21.30 -15.11
N VAL A 160 -4.79 21.47 -13.93
CA VAL A 160 -3.99 22.65 -13.62
C VAL A 160 -2.76 22.73 -14.54
N ALA A 161 -2.03 21.64 -14.72
CA ALA A 161 -0.86 21.60 -15.60
C ALA A 161 -1.22 21.92 -17.06
N SER A 162 -2.32 21.38 -17.56
CA SER A 162 -2.78 21.67 -18.93
C SER A 162 -3.21 23.14 -19.09
N ALA A 163 -3.89 23.73 -18.11
CA ALA A 163 -4.22 25.15 -18.10
C ALA A 163 -2.96 26.03 -18.13
N PHE A 164 -1.95 25.71 -17.32
CA PHE A 164 -0.66 26.42 -17.35
C PHE A 164 0.04 26.29 -18.70
N ALA A 165 0.05 25.10 -19.30
CA ALA A 165 0.63 24.89 -20.62
C ALA A 165 -0.06 25.74 -21.69
N VAL A 166 -1.40 25.78 -21.69
CA VAL A 166 -2.19 26.61 -22.62
C VAL A 166 -1.88 28.10 -22.43
N LEU A 167 -1.82 28.58 -21.18
CA LEU A 167 -1.47 29.96 -20.89
C LEU A 167 -0.04 30.30 -21.32
N ALA A 168 0.93 29.43 -21.06
CA ALA A 168 2.32 29.61 -21.47
C ALA A 168 2.47 29.69 -23.00
N VAL A 169 1.82 28.78 -23.73
CA VAL A 169 1.80 28.80 -25.21
C VAL A 169 1.16 30.08 -25.72
N ARG A 170 0.04 30.51 -25.12
CA ARG A 170 -0.64 31.76 -25.50
C ARG A 170 0.26 32.98 -25.27
N GLN A 171 0.92 33.05 -24.11
CA GLN A 171 1.84 34.15 -23.78
C GLN A 171 3.05 34.18 -24.72
N MET A 172 3.64 33.02 -25.02
CA MET A 172 4.76 32.91 -25.96
C MET A 172 4.37 33.41 -27.36
N ARG A 173 3.20 33.00 -27.86
CA ARG A 173 2.70 33.47 -29.17
C ARG A 173 2.51 34.99 -29.21
N LEU A 174 1.95 35.57 -28.15
CA LEU A 174 1.79 37.03 -28.05
C LEU A 174 3.13 37.76 -27.94
N ALA A 175 4.10 37.19 -27.22
CA ALA A 175 5.44 37.76 -27.10
C ALA A 175 6.17 37.77 -28.46
N VAL A 176 6.08 36.68 -29.23
CA VAL A 176 6.65 36.60 -30.58
C VAL A 176 5.99 37.66 -31.49
N GLN A 177 4.67 37.76 -31.48
CA GLN A 177 3.96 38.79 -32.28
C GLN A 177 4.39 40.22 -31.92
N ARG A 178 4.54 40.52 -30.64
CA ARG A 178 5.04 41.84 -30.19
C ARG A 178 6.47 42.10 -30.63
N ASN A 179 7.33 41.09 -30.59
CA ASN A 179 8.71 41.24 -31.04
C ASN A 179 8.77 41.50 -32.55
N ASP A 180 8.01 40.75 -33.33
CA ASP A 180 7.92 40.95 -34.79
C ASP A 180 7.40 42.35 -35.15
N GLU A 181 6.41 42.86 -34.41
CA GLU A 181 5.88 44.22 -34.60
C GLU A 181 6.90 45.30 -34.24
N LEU A 182 7.61 45.14 -33.12
CA LEU A 182 8.68 46.04 -32.71
C LEU A 182 9.82 46.07 -33.72
N GLU A 183 10.24 44.91 -34.24
CA GLU A 183 11.27 44.82 -35.28
C GLU A 183 10.86 45.56 -36.56
N ARG A 184 9.59 45.42 -36.99
CA ARG A 184 9.07 46.15 -38.16
C ARG A 184 9.05 47.66 -37.94
N LEU A 185 8.57 48.11 -36.77
CA LEU A 185 8.55 49.54 -36.43
C LEU A 185 9.98 50.10 -36.33
N HIS A 186 10.92 49.36 -35.74
CA HIS A 186 12.32 49.74 -35.68
C HIS A 186 12.93 49.86 -37.08
N ALA A 187 12.63 48.93 -37.99
CA ALA A 187 13.08 48.99 -39.37
C ALA A 187 12.50 50.21 -40.11
N GLU A 188 11.22 50.50 -39.93
CA GLU A 188 10.56 51.68 -40.53
C GLU A 188 11.14 53.00 -40.00
N VAL A 189 11.35 53.10 -38.69
CA VAL A 189 11.96 54.28 -38.06
C VAL A 189 13.40 54.46 -38.56
N SER A 190 14.19 53.37 -38.61
CA SER A 190 15.56 53.41 -39.13
C SER A 190 15.59 53.83 -40.59
N HIS A 191 14.66 53.31 -41.41
CA HIS A 191 14.54 53.68 -42.81
C HIS A 191 14.22 55.18 -42.96
N ARG A 192 13.25 55.71 -42.21
CA ARG A 192 12.90 57.14 -42.23
C ARG A 192 14.02 58.03 -41.70
N ALA A 193 14.79 57.58 -40.71
CA ALA A 193 15.92 58.32 -40.17
C ALA A 193 17.13 58.36 -41.13
N ALA A 194 17.23 57.41 -42.06
CA ALA A 194 18.31 57.32 -43.05
C ALA A 194 17.95 57.90 -44.43
N HIS A 195 16.68 58.14 -44.74
CA HIS A 195 16.22 58.57 -46.06
C HIS A 195 15.48 59.92 -45.99
N ASP A 196 15.60 60.72 -47.06
CA ASP A 196 14.85 61.95 -47.26
C ASP A 196 13.38 61.65 -47.59
N ALA A 197 12.46 62.34 -46.91
CA ALA A 197 11.03 62.04 -46.99
C ALA A 197 10.39 62.45 -48.33
N LEU A 198 10.97 63.41 -49.06
CA LEU A 198 10.43 63.91 -50.32
C LEU A 198 10.90 63.08 -51.52
N THR A 199 12.16 62.63 -51.50
CA THR A 199 12.81 61.95 -52.63
C THR A 199 13.00 60.45 -52.44
N GLY A 200 12.93 59.95 -51.19
CA GLY A 200 13.22 58.55 -50.86
C GLY A 200 14.70 58.16 -51.00
N LEU A 201 15.58 59.11 -51.34
CA LEU A 201 17.03 58.90 -51.38
C LEU A 201 17.62 58.94 -49.97
N ILE A 202 18.87 58.48 -49.81
CA ILE A 202 19.60 58.60 -48.53
C ILE A 202 19.68 60.09 -48.15
N ASN A 203 19.41 60.41 -46.88
CA ASN A 203 19.50 61.80 -46.42
C ASN A 203 20.96 62.24 -46.24
N ARG A 204 21.15 63.54 -45.99
CA ARG A 204 22.49 64.11 -45.89
C ARG A 204 23.32 63.51 -44.76
N ASP A 205 22.74 63.33 -43.58
CA ASP A 205 23.45 62.84 -42.40
C ASP A 205 23.95 61.39 -42.61
N GLU A 206 23.10 60.56 -43.20
CA GLU A 206 23.44 59.17 -43.53
C GLU A 206 24.46 59.09 -44.68
N PHE A 207 24.36 59.96 -45.70
CA PHE A 207 25.37 60.09 -46.74
C PHE A 207 26.74 60.44 -46.16
N GLU A 208 26.81 61.44 -45.27
CA GLU A 208 28.05 61.84 -44.59
C GLU A 208 28.62 60.70 -43.73
N ARG A 209 27.75 59.94 -43.03
CA ARG A 209 28.15 58.75 -42.27
C ARG A 209 28.77 57.67 -43.15
N VAL A 210 28.10 57.30 -44.24
CA VAL A 210 28.57 56.25 -45.18
C VAL A 210 29.85 56.67 -45.89
N LEU A 211 29.96 57.95 -46.29
CA LEU A 211 31.16 58.50 -46.91
C LEU A 211 32.36 58.42 -45.95
N ASN A 212 32.20 58.89 -44.72
CA ASN A 212 33.26 58.83 -43.70
C ASN A 212 33.65 57.40 -43.35
N GLN A 213 32.69 56.48 -43.23
CA GLN A 213 33.00 55.06 -43.00
C GLN A 213 33.81 54.47 -44.15
N THR A 214 33.40 54.71 -45.39
CA THR A 214 34.09 54.20 -46.60
C THR A 214 35.52 54.72 -46.69
N LEU A 215 35.74 55.99 -46.32
CA LEU A 215 37.07 56.60 -46.28
C LEU A 215 37.97 55.99 -45.19
N VAL A 216 37.41 55.64 -44.03
CA VAL A 216 38.15 55.04 -42.90
C VAL A 216 38.37 53.54 -43.08
N SER A 217 37.40 52.81 -43.64
CA SER A 217 37.44 51.36 -43.86
C SER A 217 38.16 50.93 -45.13
N ALA A 218 39.00 51.80 -45.71
CA ALA A 218 39.87 51.50 -46.85
C ALA A 218 41.35 51.40 -46.41
N PRO A 219 41.79 50.32 -45.73
CA PRO A 219 43.20 50.17 -45.35
C PRO A 219 44.10 49.77 -46.53
N ASP A 220 43.52 49.25 -47.62
CA ASP A 220 44.27 48.68 -48.74
C ASP A 220 44.21 49.59 -49.99
N LYS A 221 45.38 50.08 -50.40
CA LYS A 221 45.60 51.25 -51.28
C LYS A 221 45.24 51.08 -52.76
N ARG A 222 44.17 50.37 -53.12
CA ARG A 222 43.72 50.26 -54.52
C ARG A 222 42.22 50.41 -54.79
N GLN A 223 41.38 50.63 -53.77
CA GLN A 223 39.98 50.96 -54.04
C GLN A 223 39.85 52.44 -54.42
N ARG A 224 39.38 52.70 -55.65
CA ARG A 224 39.07 54.06 -56.13
C ARG A 224 37.58 54.28 -55.93
N HIS A 225 37.22 55.25 -55.09
CA HIS A 225 35.86 55.71 -54.91
C HIS A 225 35.65 57.02 -55.66
N ALA A 226 34.45 57.25 -56.17
CA ALA A 226 34.05 58.49 -56.83
C ALA A 226 32.74 58.99 -56.20
N VAL A 227 32.63 60.30 -56.03
CA VAL A 227 31.41 60.97 -55.57
C VAL A 227 30.94 61.89 -56.68
N LEU A 228 29.67 61.76 -57.07
CA LEU A 228 29.04 62.60 -58.09
C LEU A 228 28.09 63.56 -57.39
N PHE A 229 28.24 64.86 -57.68
CA PHE A 229 27.32 65.90 -57.23
C PHE A 229 26.42 66.30 -58.39
N ILE A 230 25.11 66.32 -58.17
CA ILE A 230 24.09 66.65 -59.17
C ILE A 230 23.23 67.75 -58.57
N ASP A 231 23.06 68.84 -59.30
CA ASP A 231 22.19 69.96 -58.95
C ASP A 231 21.26 70.27 -60.12
N LEU A 232 20.06 70.80 -59.82
CA LEU A 232 19.06 71.13 -60.83
C LEU A 232 19.13 72.63 -61.15
N ASP A 233 19.54 72.97 -62.37
CA ASP A 233 19.62 74.37 -62.81
C ASP A 233 18.22 74.98 -62.98
N ARG A 234 17.99 76.13 -62.30
CA ARG A 234 16.73 76.92 -62.32
C ARG A 234 15.50 76.21 -61.71
N PHE A 235 15.68 75.55 -60.57
CA PHE A 235 14.58 74.99 -59.75
C PHE A 235 13.90 76.05 -58.86
#